data_AF-A0A2I0KWT6-F1
#
_entry.id   AF-A0A2I0KWT6-F1
#
_cell.length_a   1.000
_cell.length_b   1.000
_cell.length_c   1.000
_cell.angle_alpha   90.00
_cell.angle_beta   90.00
_cell.angle_gamma   90.00
#
_symmetry.space_group_name_H-M   'P 1'
#
loop_
_entity.id
_entity.type
_entity.pdbx_description
1 polymer ?
#
loop_
_entity_poly.entity_id
_entity_poly.type
_entity_poly.pdbx_seq_one_letter_code
_entity_poly.pdbx_strand_id
1 'polypeptide(L)'
;MLIVNDGTKKLAAAINNRLSALSFHIREYYWVDMSKINEIYRYKTEEYSTNAINKFNIYPDQIPSWLMDWIPETGGYLIGNLQPAHMDFRFFTLGNLPWSYHNGGSWPTLLWQ
;
A
#
# COMPACT_ATOMS: atom_id res chain seq x y z
N MET A 1 12.17 14.60 18.26
CA MET A 1 13.06 14.66 17.08
C MET A 1 14.37 13.99 17.46
N LEU A 2 14.85 12.99 16.71
CA LEU A 2 16.11 12.31 17.02
C LEU A 2 17.28 13.26 16.73
N ILE A 3 18.17 13.46 17.70
CA ILE A 3 19.36 14.28 17.54
C ILE A 3 20.44 13.38 16.92
N VAL A 4 20.91 13.72 15.72
CA VAL A 4 21.92 12.94 15.01
C VAL A 4 23.30 13.21 15.62
N ASN A 5 23.78 12.24 16.41
CA ASN A 5 25.13 12.17 16.98
C ASN A 5 25.85 10.91 16.47
N ASP A 6 27.15 10.75 16.74
CA ASP A 6 27.93 9.61 16.23
C ASP A 6 27.40 8.24 16.67
N GLY A 7 26.73 8.14 17.83
CA GLY A 7 26.08 6.92 18.30
C GLY A 7 24.74 6.60 17.62
N THR A 8 24.02 7.62 17.13
CA THR A 8 22.66 7.51 16.54
C THR A 8 22.66 7.56 15.02
N LYS A 9 23.78 7.89 14.36
CA LYS A 9 23.91 7.90 12.89
C LYS A 9 23.46 6.59 12.23
N LYS A 10 23.83 5.44 12.79
CA LYS A 10 23.40 4.12 12.29
C LYS A 10 21.89 3.93 12.39
N LEU A 11 21.29 4.37 13.49
CA LEU A 11 19.85 4.29 13.70
C LEU A 11 19.09 5.22 12.76
N ALA A 12 19.57 6.46 12.59
CA ALA A 12 19.00 7.42 11.66
C ALA A 12 19.03 6.91 10.21
N ALA A 13 20.15 6.30 9.78
CA ALA A 13 20.27 5.67 8.47
C ALA A 13 19.28 4.50 8.30
N ALA A 14 19.16 3.64 9.32
CA ALA A 14 18.21 2.52 9.28
C ALA A 14 16.75 3.00 9.19
N ILE A 15 16.39 4.07 9.93
CA ILE A 15 15.06 4.68 9.89
C ILE A 15 14.78 5.23 8.48
N ASN A 16 15.70 5.98 7.89
CA ASN A 16 15.50 6.54 6.55
C ASN A 16 15.35 5.44 5.48
N ASN A 17 16.17 4.39 5.55
CA ASN A 17 16.06 3.25 4.63
C ASN A 17 14.71 2.53 4.78
N ARG A 18 14.24 2.34 6.01
CA ARG A 18 12.94 1.73 6.28
C ARG A 18 11.78 2.62 5.84
N LEU A 19 11.88 3.94 6.05
CA LEU A 19 10.85 4.89 5.66
C LEU A 19 10.66 4.89 4.13
N SER A 20 11.77 4.89 3.38
CA SER A 20 11.74 4.81 1.92
C SER A 20 11.10 3.49 1.44
N ALA A 21 11.56 2.35 1.96
CA ALA A 21 11.02 1.04 1.59
C ALA A 21 9.53 0.87 1.97
N LEU A 22 9.13 1.38 3.14
CA LEU A 22 7.74 1.31 3.61
C LEU A 22 6.83 2.22 2.78
N SER A 23 7.27 3.44 2.46
CA SER A 23 6.53 4.36 1.58
C SER A 23 6.24 3.71 0.23
N PHE A 24 7.26 3.12 -0.39
CA PHE A 24 7.12 2.38 -1.63
C PHE A 24 6.13 1.21 -1.49
N HIS A 25 6.27 0.40 -0.43
CA HIS A 25 5.42 -0.78 -0.22
C HIS A 25 3.94 -0.42 -0.02
N ILE A 26 3.64 0.61 0.78
CA ILE A 26 2.25 1.05 1.01
C ILE A 26 1.65 1.60 -0.29
N ARG A 27 2.39 2.42 -1.03
CA ARG A 27 1.87 3.03 -2.26
C ARG A 27 1.61 2.02 -3.35
N GLU A 28 2.54 1.09 -3.55
CA GLU A 28 2.47 0.17 -4.68
C GLU A 28 1.48 -0.98 -4.42
N TYR A 29 1.42 -1.48 -3.18
CA TYR A 29 0.69 -2.70 -2.88
C TYR A 29 -0.56 -2.52 -2.01
N TYR A 30 -0.66 -1.45 -1.21
CA TYR A 30 -1.86 -1.21 -0.41
C TYR A 30 -2.88 -0.31 -1.10
N TRP A 31 -2.45 0.54 -2.05
CA TRP A 31 -3.37 1.39 -2.79
C TRP A 31 -4.21 0.57 -3.77
N VAL A 32 -5.53 0.73 -3.67
CA VAL A 32 -6.49 0.08 -4.55
C VAL A 32 -7.41 1.12 -5.17
N ASP A 33 -7.42 1.13 -6.50
CA ASP A 33 -8.33 1.86 -7.37
C ASP A 33 -8.98 0.88 -8.36
N MET A 34 -9.94 1.35 -9.15
CA MET A 34 -10.61 0.52 -10.16
C MET A 34 -9.62 -0.10 -11.17
N SER A 35 -8.53 0.59 -11.50
CA SER A 35 -7.50 0.06 -12.42
C SER A 35 -6.73 -1.09 -11.78
N LYS A 36 -6.34 -0.96 -10.52
CA LYS A 36 -5.63 -1.97 -9.74
C LYS A 36 -6.52 -3.18 -9.48
N ILE A 37 -7.81 -2.99 -9.18
CA ILE A 37 -8.77 -4.11 -9.06
C ILE A 37 -8.84 -4.88 -10.37
N ASN A 38 -8.97 -4.19 -11.50
CA ASN A 38 -8.97 -4.83 -12.83
C ASN A 38 -7.65 -5.56 -13.14
N GLU A 39 -6.52 -5.07 -12.63
CA GLU A 39 -5.23 -5.74 -12.69
C GLU A 39 -5.24 -7.05 -11.88
N ILE A 40 -5.72 -6.99 -10.63
CA ILE A 40 -5.83 -8.16 -9.73
C ILE A 40 -6.76 -9.22 -10.31
N TYR A 41 -7.87 -8.82 -10.93
CA TYR A 41 -8.77 -9.75 -11.64
C TYR A 41 -8.08 -10.53 -12.77
N ARG A 42 -6.99 -10.00 -13.32
CA ARG A 42 -6.21 -10.60 -14.42
C ARG A 42 -4.96 -11.30 -13.93
N TYR A 43 -4.75 -11.40 -12.61
CA TYR A 43 -3.59 -12.09 -12.07
C TYR A 43 -3.58 -13.56 -12.45
N LYS A 44 -2.41 -14.02 -12.89
CA LYS A 44 -2.11 -15.43 -12.98
C LYS A 44 -1.62 -15.91 -11.61
N THR A 45 -2.06 -17.08 -11.22
CA THR A 45 -1.65 -17.73 -9.97
C THR A 45 -0.35 -18.49 -10.18
N GLU A 46 0.38 -18.74 -9.10
CA GLU A 46 1.59 -19.57 -9.09
C GLU A 46 2.74 -19.03 -9.96
N GLU A 47 2.85 -17.70 -10.07
CA GLU A 47 3.98 -17.07 -10.75
C GLU A 47 5.25 -17.14 -9.89
N TYR A 48 6.16 -18.05 -10.25
CA TYR A 48 7.48 -18.14 -9.64
C TYR A 48 8.52 -17.38 -10.49
N SER A 49 8.61 -16.06 -10.30
CA SER A 49 9.62 -15.22 -10.95
C SER A 49 9.92 -13.96 -10.14
N THR A 50 11.14 -13.43 -10.23
CA THR A 50 11.50 -12.11 -9.66
C THR A 50 10.76 -10.96 -10.34
N ASN A 51 10.31 -11.16 -11.57
CA ASN A 51 9.53 -10.20 -12.35
C ASN A 51 8.03 -10.54 -12.37
N ALA A 52 7.55 -11.37 -11.43
CA ALA A 52 6.14 -11.70 -11.30
C ALA A 52 5.31 -10.44 -11.01
N ILE A 53 4.15 -10.34 -11.66
CA ILE A 53 3.19 -9.27 -11.42
C ILE A 53 2.48 -9.58 -10.09
N ASN A 54 2.10 -10.86 -9.90
CA ASN A 54 1.45 -11.33 -8.69
C ASN A 54 2.46 -11.74 -7.60
N LYS A 55 3.15 -10.77 -7.02
CA LYS A 55 4.21 -11.01 -6.01
C LYS A 55 3.73 -11.71 -4.74
N PHE A 56 2.45 -11.58 -4.40
CA PHE A 56 1.88 -12.16 -3.18
C PHE A 56 1.05 -13.41 -3.46
N ASN A 57 1.01 -13.90 -4.70
CA ASN A 57 0.17 -15.04 -5.10
C ASN A 57 -1.32 -14.85 -4.70
N ILE A 58 -1.86 -13.65 -4.92
CA ILE A 58 -3.26 -13.32 -4.66
C ILE A 58 -4.14 -14.02 -5.70
N TYR A 59 -5.19 -14.67 -5.23
CA TYR A 59 -6.20 -15.30 -6.07
C TYR A 59 -7.30 -14.27 -6.39
N PRO A 60 -7.69 -14.10 -7.66
CA PRO A 60 -8.78 -13.19 -8.05
C PRO A 60 -10.10 -13.48 -7.32
N ASP A 61 -10.36 -14.74 -6.99
CA ASP A 61 -11.57 -15.18 -6.27
C ASP A 61 -11.66 -14.64 -4.83
N GLN A 62 -10.58 -14.07 -4.29
CA GLN A 62 -10.59 -13.41 -2.98
C GLN A 62 -11.25 -12.02 -3.03
N ILE A 63 -11.44 -11.44 -4.23
CA ILE A 63 -12.11 -10.15 -4.36
C ILE A 63 -13.60 -10.32 -4.03
N PRO A 64 -14.11 -9.64 -2.99
CA PRO A 64 -15.51 -9.76 -2.64
C PRO A 64 -16.38 -9.01 -3.63
N SER A 65 -17.56 -9.55 -3.95
CA SER A 65 -18.47 -8.96 -4.94
C SER A 65 -18.90 -7.52 -4.60
N TRP A 66 -19.07 -7.21 -3.31
CA TRP A 66 -19.45 -5.86 -2.85
C TRP A 66 -18.41 -4.79 -3.19
N LEU A 67 -17.14 -5.16 -3.41
CA LEU A 67 -16.08 -4.19 -3.67
C LEU A 67 -16.29 -3.47 -5.00
N MET A 68 -16.77 -4.18 -6.01
CA MET A 68 -17.01 -3.62 -7.35
C MET A 68 -18.12 -2.59 -7.33
N ASP A 69 -19.15 -2.79 -6.52
CA ASP A 69 -20.26 -1.84 -6.37
C ASP A 69 -19.90 -0.67 -5.45
N TRP A 70 -18.93 -0.85 -4.54
CA TRP A 70 -18.57 0.15 -3.54
C TRP A 70 -17.47 1.12 -4.00
N ILE A 71 -16.55 0.68 -4.87
CA ILE A 71 -15.43 1.52 -5.27
C ILE A 71 -15.87 2.66 -6.21
N PRO A 72 -15.46 3.92 -5.97
CA PRO A 72 -15.83 5.02 -6.85
C PRO A 72 -15.08 4.94 -8.20
N GLU A 73 -15.68 5.51 -9.25
CA GLU A 73 -15.04 5.62 -10.58
C GLU A 73 -13.76 6.47 -10.55
N THR A 74 -13.71 7.44 -9.63
CA THR A 74 -12.55 8.31 -9.42
C THR A 74 -12.10 8.24 -7.97
N GLY A 75 -10.87 7.76 -7.77
CA GLY A 75 -10.27 7.61 -6.45
C GLY A 75 -9.96 6.17 -6.08
N GLY A 76 -9.53 6.00 -4.84
CA GLY A 76 -9.10 4.73 -4.28
C GLY A 76 -8.87 4.86 -2.79
N TYR A 77 -8.50 3.75 -2.16
CA TYR A 77 -8.20 3.70 -0.73
C TYR A 77 -7.09 2.68 -0.46
N LEU A 78 -6.53 2.73 0.75
CA LEU A 78 -5.61 1.75 1.28
C LEU A 78 -6.40 0.57 1.85
N ILE A 79 -6.11 -0.63 1.35
CA ILE A 79 -6.66 -1.88 1.88
C ILE A 79 -6.26 -2.11 3.34
N GLY A 80 -7.02 -2.95 4.03
CA GLY A 80 -6.81 -3.21 5.45
C GLY A 80 -5.55 -4.03 5.72
N ASN A 81 -5.25 -5.01 4.88
CA ASN A 81 -4.13 -5.91 5.10
C ASN A 81 -3.65 -6.57 3.81
N LEU A 82 -2.36 -6.90 3.78
CA LEU A 82 -1.72 -7.62 2.69
C LEU A 82 -0.79 -8.70 3.24
N GLN A 83 -1.04 -9.94 2.85
CA GLN A 83 -0.28 -11.12 3.25
C GLN A 83 -0.08 -12.05 2.04
N PRO A 84 0.87 -13.00 2.11
CA PRO A 84 0.98 -14.04 1.11
C PRO A 84 -0.35 -14.80 0.95
N ALA A 85 -0.83 -14.88 -0.28
CA ALA A 85 -2.11 -15.47 -0.69
C ALA A 85 -3.37 -14.84 -0.07
N HIS A 86 -3.26 -13.71 0.65
CA HIS A 86 -4.41 -13.09 1.32
C HIS A 86 -4.35 -11.57 1.25
N MET A 87 -5.44 -10.97 0.77
CA MET A 87 -5.63 -9.53 0.70
C MET A 87 -6.96 -9.16 1.34
N ASP A 88 -6.94 -8.25 2.31
CA ASP A 88 -8.14 -7.80 3.02
C ASP A 88 -8.61 -6.46 2.46
N PHE A 89 -9.63 -6.52 1.61
CA PHE A 89 -10.21 -5.35 0.94
C PHE A 89 -11.05 -4.45 1.87
N ARG A 90 -11.23 -4.78 3.16
CA ARG A 90 -12.04 -3.95 4.05
C ARG A 90 -11.47 -2.54 4.20
N PHE A 91 -12.34 -1.55 4.19
CA PHE A 91 -11.98 -0.16 4.43
C PHE A 91 -11.84 0.13 5.92
N PHE A 92 -10.67 0.61 6.34
CA PHE A 92 -10.41 1.07 7.69
C PHE A 92 -10.26 2.59 7.73
N THR A 93 -11.18 3.25 8.44
CA THR A 93 -11.23 4.72 8.55
C THR A 93 -9.93 5.28 9.13
N LEU A 94 -9.46 4.81 10.29
CA LEU A 94 -8.25 5.34 10.94
C LEU A 94 -6.99 5.20 10.07
N GLY A 95 -6.88 4.13 9.28
CA GLY A 95 -5.74 3.89 8.40
C GLY A 95 -5.76 4.79 7.17
N ASN A 96 -6.96 5.11 6.65
CA ASN A 96 -7.12 5.92 5.45
C ASN A 96 -7.20 7.41 5.74
N LEU A 97 -7.82 7.83 6.84
CA LEU A 97 -8.03 9.24 7.20
C LEU A 97 -6.73 10.10 7.16
N PRO A 98 -5.58 9.67 7.72
CA PRO A 98 -4.32 10.41 7.61
C PRO A 98 -3.86 10.64 6.16
N TRP A 99 -4.34 9.83 5.22
CA TRP A 99 -4.03 9.87 3.79
C TRP A 99 -5.15 10.50 2.95
N SER A 100 -6.39 10.48 3.44
CA SER A 100 -7.58 11.06 2.80
C SER A 100 -7.75 12.56 3.05
N TYR A 101 -7.12 13.14 4.07
CA TYR A 101 -7.18 14.59 4.31
C TYR A 101 -6.23 15.37 3.38
N HIS A 102 -6.61 15.42 2.10
CA HIS A 102 -6.28 16.56 1.26
C HIS A 102 -6.90 17.83 1.88
N ASN A 103 -6.06 18.62 2.57
CA ASN A 103 -6.09 20.07 2.78
C ASN A 103 -5.69 20.48 4.22
N GLY A 104 -4.39 20.42 4.56
CA GLY A 104 -3.86 21.34 5.58
C GLY A 104 -2.90 20.83 6.65
N GLY A 105 -2.14 19.75 6.44
CA GLY A 105 -1.13 19.34 7.43
C GLY A 105 0.03 18.56 6.84
N SER A 106 1.12 19.27 6.54
CA SER A 106 2.57 18.94 6.37
C SER A 106 3.13 17.52 6.17
N TRP A 107 2.34 16.45 6.16
CA TRP A 107 2.79 15.06 6.02
C TRP A 107 2.96 14.54 4.58
N PRO A 108 2.30 15.09 3.52
CA PRO A 108 2.50 14.58 2.15
C PRO A 108 3.92 14.80 1.61
N THR A 109 4.63 15.83 2.07
CA THR A 109 5.96 16.19 1.54
C THR A 109 7.07 15.23 1.94
N LEU A 110 6.92 14.44 3.00
CA LEU A 110 7.97 13.49 3.43
C LEU A 110 7.93 12.16 2.69
N LEU A 111 6.82 11.86 2.00
CA LEU A 111 6.66 10.61 1.30
C LEU A 111 6.65 10.82 -0.21
N TRP A 112 6.15 11.96 -0.72
CA TRP A 112 6.07 12.31 -2.16
C TRP A 112 7.29 13.13 -2.67
N GLN A 113 8.49 12.86 -2.16
CA GLN A 113 9.77 13.35 -2.71
C GLN A 113 10.61 12.19 -3.25
#